data_AF-A0A2D4WRN7-F1
#
_entry.id   AF-A0A2D4WRN7-F1
#
_cell.length_a   1.000
_cell.length_b   1.000
_cell.length_c   1.000
_cell.angle_alpha   90.00
_cell.angle_beta   90.00
_cell.angle_gamma   90.00
#
_symmetry.space_group_name_H-M   'P 1'
#
loop_
_entity.id
_entity.type
_entity.pdbx_description
1 polymer ?
#
loop_
_entity_poly.entity_id
_entity_poly.type
_entity_poly.pdbx_seq_one_letter_code
_entity_poly.pdbx_strand_id
1 'polypeptide(L)'
;MNEWNKQPPQPSDLGDHDVPLDGDELSGNSVALLVTGGIAAYTTPTLVRSLRRRGAEVRVFCSSESLRYVSEEALAWASVNSVVTSLGPNAEHLSDSSPFGVYLVAPASYNTIGKVANGIADTVVTTALASALGRMERSGVKILMAPTMHGSMHNSVLVENCTRLAALGVRIIPPRDAYGKHNLPREDVLVDEVIHSVRSRAS
;
A
#
# COMPACT_ATOMS: atom_id res chain seq x y z
N MET A 1 1.80 12.90 35.90
CA MET A 1 2.41 11.71 35.27
C MET A 1 2.14 10.54 36.20
N ASN A 2 1.49 9.48 35.72
CA ASN A 2 1.42 8.25 36.50
C ASN A 2 2.85 7.67 36.58
N GLU A 3 3.27 7.26 37.77
CA GLU A 3 4.55 6.57 37.94
C GLU A 3 4.54 5.26 37.14
N TRP A 4 5.64 4.97 36.45
CA TRP A 4 5.78 3.74 35.67
C TRP A 4 5.78 2.52 36.59
N ASN A 5 4.81 1.61 36.42
CA ASN A 5 4.78 0.33 37.13
C ASN A 5 5.95 -0.57 36.66
N LYS A 6 6.87 -0.89 37.58
CA LYS A 6 8.06 -1.71 37.32
C LYS A 6 7.83 -3.22 37.38
N GLN A 7 6.60 -3.68 37.61
CA GLN A 7 6.28 -5.10 37.53
C GLN A 7 6.28 -5.57 36.06
N PRO A 8 6.71 -6.83 35.78
CA PRO A 8 6.57 -7.41 34.45
C PRO A 8 5.12 -7.35 33.95
N PRO A 9 4.89 -7.15 32.64
CA PRO A 9 3.55 -7.22 32.07
C PRO A 9 2.98 -8.64 32.19
N GLN A 10 1.64 -8.76 32.12
CA GLN A 10 0.99 -10.06 32.05
C GLN A 10 1.36 -10.78 30.75
N PRO A 11 1.52 -12.11 30.77
CA PRO A 11 1.73 -12.91 29.56
C PRO A 11 0.60 -12.68 28.53
N SER A 12 0.94 -12.76 27.26
CA SER A 12 0.03 -12.61 26.13
C SER A 12 -0.05 -13.91 25.34
N ASP A 13 -1.24 -14.27 24.89
CA ASP A 13 -1.45 -15.40 23.96
C ASP A 13 -1.07 -15.03 22.51
N LEU A 14 -0.90 -13.73 22.22
CA LEU A 14 -0.39 -13.24 20.94
C LEU A 14 1.14 -13.38 20.87
N GLY A 15 1.63 -13.95 19.77
CA GLY A 15 3.05 -13.95 19.45
C GLY A 15 3.57 -12.58 19.01
N ASP A 16 4.88 -12.44 18.91
CA ASP A 16 5.56 -11.15 18.66
C ASP A 16 5.14 -10.48 17.34
N HIS A 17 4.75 -11.29 16.35
CA HIS A 17 4.32 -10.82 15.05
C HIS A 17 2.81 -10.68 14.91
N ASP A 18 2.04 -11.15 15.89
CA ASP A 18 0.60 -11.13 15.83
C ASP A 18 0.05 -9.71 16.02
N VAL A 19 -1.19 -9.55 15.56
CA VAL A 19 -1.98 -8.34 15.76
C VAL A 19 -3.32 -8.76 16.36
N PRO A 20 -3.84 -8.04 17.37
CA PRO A 20 -5.21 -8.27 17.80
C PRO A 20 -6.14 -7.81 16.68
N LEU A 21 -7.16 -8.60 16.38
CA LEU A 21 -8.14 -8.25 15.35
C LEU A 21 -9.09 -7.15 15.86
N ASP A 22 -9.26 -6.11 15.05
CA ASP A 22 -10.29 -5.07 15.23
C ASP A 22 -11.57 -5.38 14.45
N GLY A 23 -11.47 -6.27 13.46
CA GLY A 23 -12.55 -6.69 12.58
C GLY A 23 -12.07 -7.72 11.56
N ASP A 24 -12.98 -8.23 10.74
CA ASP A 24 -12.76 -9.28 9.75
C ASP A 24 -13.13 -8.85 8.32
N GLU A 25 -13.27 -7.54 8.08
CA GLU A 25 -13.74 -6.99 6.81
C GLU A 25 -12.85 -7.32 5.61
N LEU A 26 -11.56 -7.61 5.87
CA LEU A 26 -10.57 -8.02 4.88
C LEU A 26 -10.19 -9.50 5.03
N SER A 27 -10.92 -10.29 5.84
CA SER A 27 -10.68 -11.72 5.96
C SER A 27 -10.76 -12.41 4.60
N GLY A 28 -9.78 -13.27 4.31
CA GLY A 28 -9.65 -13.95 3.01
C GLY A 28 -9.20 -13.05 1.84
N ASN A 29 -8.90 -11.76 2.08
CA ASN A 29 -8.36 -10.87 1.06
C ASN A 29 -6.85 -10.73 1.20
N SER A 30 -6.14 -10.83 0.07
CA SER A 30 -4.73 -10.50 -0.03
C SER A 30 -4.53 -9.11 -0.61
N VAL A 31 -3.78 -8.27 0.10
CA VAL A 31 -3.46 -6.88 -0.24
C VAL A 31 -2.01 -6.79 -0.72
N ALA A 32 -1.80 -6.36 -1.95
CA ALA A 32 -0.48 -5.90 -2.39
C ALA A 32 -0.29 -4.45 -1.97
N LEU A 33 0.56 -4.20 -0.96
CA LEU A 33 0.97 -2.86 -0.58
C LEU A 33 2.23 -2.46 -1.36
N LEU A 34 2.11 -1.49 -2.25
CA LEU A 34 3.21 -0.98 -3.06
C LEU A 34 3.70 0.35 -2.49
N VAL A 35 4.91 0.32 -1.94
CA VAL A 35 5.54 1.46 -1.27
C VAL A 35 6.51 2.13 -2.23
N THR A 36 6.32 3.44 -2.46
CA THR A 36 7.19 4.24 -3.35
C THR A 36 8.00 5.27 -2.59
N GLY A 37 8.94 5.92 -3.27
CA GLY A 37 9.88 6.87 -2.67
C GLY A 37 9.21 8.12 -2.07
N GLY A 38 9.45 8.36 -0.78
CA GLY A 38 9.03 9.55 -0.05
C GLY A 38 9.06 9.32 1.45
N ILE A 39 9.23 10.39 2.24
CA ILE A 39 9.36 10.27 3.70
C ILE A 39 8.19 9.53 4.33
N ALA A 40 6.96 9.65 3.81
CA ALA A 40 5.79 8.95 4.36
C ALA A 40 5.92 7.41 4.37
N ALA A 41 6.85 6.83 3.60
CA ALA A 41 7.11 5.39 3.63
C ALA A 41 7.46 4.86 5.03
N TYR A 42 8.06 5.66 5.94
CA TYR A 42 8.36 5.21 7.31
C TYR A 42 7.12 4.80 8.10
N THR A 43 5.93 5.29 7.72
CA THR A 43 4.66 5.00 8.41
C THR A 43 4.05 3.65 7.99
N THR A 44 4.52 3.06 6.89
CA THR A 44 3.91 1.88 6.27
C THR A 44 3.94 0.60 7.10
N PRO A 45 4.90 0.33 8.02
CA PRO A 45 4.79 -0.81 8.92
C PRO A 45 3.52 -0.78 9.79
N THR A 46 3.09 0.42 10.19
CA THR A 46 1.84 0.59 10.95
C THR A 46 0.64 0.29 10.06
N LEU A 47 0.62 0.82 8.82
CA LEU A 47 -0.43 0.55 7.84
C LEU A 47 -0.57 -0.95 7.55
N VAL A 48 0.55 -1.66 7.38
CA VAL A 48 0.56 -3.12 7.20
C VAL A 48 -0.12 -3.82 8.39
N ARG A 49 0.27 -3.45 9.62
CA ARG A 49 -0.35 -4.03 10.83
C ARG A 49 -1.84 -3.71 10.88
N SER A 50 -2.26 -2.50 10.53
CA SER A 50 -3.68 -2.11 10.57
C SER A 50 -4.54 -2.78 9.51
N LEU A 51 -4.00 -3.07 8.32
CA LEU A 51 -4.66 -3.95 7.35
C LEU A 51 -4.80 -5.39 7.90
N ARG A 52 -3.75 -5.93 8.54
CA ARG A 52 -3.81 -7.26 9.19
C ARG A 52 -4.79 -7.31 10.36
N ARG A 53 -4.94 -6.22 11.13
CA ARG A 53 -5.96 -6.11 12.20
C ARG A 53 -7.40 -6.22 11.67
N ARG A 54 -7.60 -6.03 10.36
CA ARG A 54 -8.87 -6.24 9.65
C ARG A 54 -8.98 -7.62 8.97
N GLY A 55 -8.01 -8.50 9.20
CA GLY A 55 -7.97 -9.86 8.65
C GLY A 55 -7.27 -10.01 7.30
N ALA A 56 -6.63 -8.96 6.76
CA ALA A 56 -5.93 -9.06 5.48
C ALA A 56 -4.63 -9.87 5.56
N GLU A 57 -4.35 -10.66 4.53
CA GLU A 57 -2.97 -11.04 4.19
C GLU A 57 -2.32 -9.87 3.44
N VAL A 58 -1.11 -9.47 3.82
CA VAL A 58 -0.44 -8.31 3.21
C VAL A 58 0.90 -8.73 2.64
N ARG A 59 1.11 -8.50 1.34
CA ARG A 59 2.44 -8.62 0.70
C ARG A 59 2.92 -7.25 0.27
N VAL A 60 4.17 -6.94 0.59
CA VAL A 60 4.75 -5.61 0.35
C VAL A 60 5.69 -5.63 -0.84
N PHE A 61 5.56 -4.64 -1.72
CA PHE A 61 6.47 -4.36 -2.83
C PHE A 61 7.10 -3.00 -2.59
N CYS A 62 8.43 -2.90 -2.68
CA CYS A 62 9.15 -1.66 -2.44
C CYS A 62 9.89 -1.19 -3.68
N SER A 63 9.80 0.10 -3.99
CA SER A 63 10.78 0.73 -4.89
C SER A 63 12.11 0.91 -4.15
N SER A 64 13.23 0.93 -4.87
CA SER A 64 14.56 1.23 -4.29
C SER A 64 14.55 2.52 -3.44
N GLU A 65 13.88 3.58 -3.91
CA GLU A 65 13.77 4.85 -3.18
C GLU A 65 12.96 4.76 -1.87
N SER A 66 12.05 3.80 -1.74
CA SER A 66 11.27 3.64 -0.51
C SER A 66 12.11 3.06 0.61
N LEU A 67 13.06 2.17 0.27
CA LEU A 67 13.96 1.52 1.22
C LEU A 67 14.94 2.48 1.91
N ARG A 68 15.02 3.73 1.44
CA ARG A 68 15.77 4.81 2.09
C ARG A 68 15.05 5.36 3.33
N TYR A 69 13.75 5.11 3.47
CA TYR A 69 12.90 5.68 4.51
C TYR A 69 12.24 4.62 5.40
N VAL A 70 12.17 3.37 4.94
CA VAL A 70 11.66 2.22 5.69
C VAL A 70 12.52 1.00 5.35
N SER A 71 12.92 0.21 6.34
CA SER A 71 13.75 -0.96 6.08
C SER A 71 12.92 -2.14 5.59
N GLU A 72 13.56 -3.03 4.83
CA GLU A 72 12.94 -4.28 4.36
C GLU A 72 12.51 -5.14 5.55
N GLU A 73 13.33 -5.21 6.60
CA GLU A 73 13.09 -6.01 7.80
C GLU A 73 11.87 -5.52 8.59
N ALA A 74 11.68 -4.21 8.72
CA ALA A 74 10.52 -3.65 9.41
C ALA A 74 9.21 -4.01 8.69
N LEU A 75 9.22 -3.99 7.37
CA LEU A 75 8.09 -4.37 6.54
C LEU A 75 7.84 -5.88 6.55
N ALA A 76 8.89 -6.69 6.51
CA ALA A 76 8.79 -8.14 6.63
C ALA A 76 8.22 -8.54 8.00
N TRP A 77 8.73 -7.92 9.08
CA TRP A 77 8.22 -8.10 10.43
C TRP A 77 6.74 -7.74 10.56
N ALA A 78 6.35 -6.59 10.00
CA ALA A 78 4.98 -6.11 10.06
C ALA A 78 4.02 -6.98 9.24
N SER A 79 4.45 -7.46 8.07
CA SER A 79 3.61 -8.18 7.11
C SER A 79 3.56 -9.69 7.32
N VAL A 80 4.45 -10.25 8.14
CA VAL A 80 4.72 -11.70 8.27
C VAL A 80 5.00 -12.39 6.93
N ASN A 81 5.53 -11.62 5.98
CA ASN A 81 5.82 -12.04 4.62
C ASN A 81 7.17 -11.48 4.16
N SER A 82 7.79 -12.10 3.16
CA SER A 82 8.94 -11.48 2.48
C SER A 82 8.50 -10.24 1.71
N VAL A 83 9.39 -9.24 1.65
CA VAL A 83 9.19 -8.01 0.90
C VAL A 83 9.78 -8.16 -0.48
N VAL A 84 9.04 -7.76 -1.51
CA VAL A 84 9.52 -7.82 -2.89
C VAL A 84 10.27 -6.52 -3.21
N THR A 85 11.59 -6.62 -3.28
CA THR A 85 12.50 -5.50 -3.59
C THR A 85 13.22 -5.65 -4.93
N SER A 86 13.13 -6.84 -5.54
CA SER A 86 13.60 -7.13 -6.90
C SER A 86 12.69 -8.19 -7.55
N LEU A 87 12.69 -8.26 -8.88
CA LEU A 87 11.95 -9.29 -9.63
C LEU A 87 12.87 -10.45 -9.95
N GLY A 88 12.44 -11.66 -9.59
CA GLY A 88 13.18 -12.89 -9.76
C GLY A 88 12.48 -13.88 -10.71
N PRO A 89 13.00 -15.12 -10.80
CA PRO A 89 12.42 -16.17 -11.63
C PRO A 89 11.00 -16.59 -11.20
N ASN A 90 10.57 -16.21 -9.99
CA ASN A 90 9.24 -16.52 -9.48
C ASN A 90 8.16 -15.55 -9.99
N ALA A 91 8.53 -14.55 -10.79
CA ALA A 91 7.63 -13.57 -11.39
C ALA A 91 6.66 -12.94 -10.38
N GLU A 92 7.21 -12.40 -9.28
CA GLU A 92 6.48 -11.87 -8.13
C GLU A 92 5.42 -10.82 -8.52
N HIS A 93 5.68 -10.09 -9.60
CA HIS A 93 4.80 -9.07 -10.18
C HIS A 93 3.55 -9.64 -10.89
N LEU A 94 3.58 -10.91 -11.30
CA LEU A 94 2.43 -11.54 -11.95
C LEU A 94 1.42 -12.03 -10.93
N SER A 95 1.83 -12.55 -9.77
CA SER A 95 0.92 -13.06 -8.73
C SER A 95 -0.04 -14.17 -9.19
N ASP A 96 0.32 -14.96 -10.19
CA ASP A 96 -0.57 -15.99 -10.78
C ASP A 96 -0.97 -17.10 -9.79
N SER A 97 -0.07 -17.48 -8.90
CA SER A 97 -0.31 -18.51 -7.88
C SER A 97 -1.04 -17.99 -6.64
N SER A 98 -0.98 -16.69 -6.38
CA SER A 98 -1.65 -16.03 -5.25
C SER A 98 -2.07 -14.62 -5.66
N PRO A 99 -3.23 -14.48 -6.33
CA PRO A 99 -3.66 -13.20 -6.86
C PRO A 99 -4.14 -12.28 -5.74
N PHE A 100 -3.76 -11.01 -5.82
CA PHE A 100 -4.23 -10.00 -4.88
C PHE A 100 -5.67 -9.58 -5.18
N GLY A 101 -6.46 -9.38 -4.14
CA GLY A 101 -7.79 -8.78 -4.26
C GLY A 101 -7.71 -7.29 -4.56
N VAL A 102 -6.63 -6.65 -4.10
CA VAL A 102 -6.46 -5.20 -4.13
C VAL A 102 -4.98 -4.82 -4.13
N TYR A 103 -4.63 -3.81 -4.93
CA TYR A 103 -3.31 -3.19 -4.99
C TYR A 103 -3.42 -1.78 -4.41
N LEU A 104 -2.73 -1.52 -3.30
CA LEU A 104 -2.68 -0.21 -2.65
C LEU A 104 -1.29 0.40 -2.84
N VAL A 105 -1.19 1.52 -3.55
CA VAL A 105 0.04 2.30 -3.67
C VAL A 105 0.03 3.42 -2.63
N ALA A 106 0.77 3.23 -1.54
CA ALA A 106 0.77 4.15 -0.39
C ALA A 106 2.16 4.17 0.29
N PRO A 107 2.93 5.26 0.17
CA PRO A 107 2.67 6.45 -0.66
C PRO A 107 2.82 6.19 -2.15
N ALA A 108 2.09 6.95 -2.98
CA ALA A 108 2.28 7.04 -4.43
C ALA A 108 3.05 8.32 -4.79
N SER A 109 4.31 8.17 -5.17
CA SER A 109 5.18 9.27 -5.59
C SER A 109 4.77 9.82 -6.96
N TYR A 110 5.09 11.09 -7.22
CA TYR A 110 4.92 11.71 -8.54
C TYR A 110 5.55 10.86 -9.66
N ASN A 111 6.75 10.32 -9.42
CA ASN A 111 7.47 9.48 -10.37
C ASN A 111 6.69 8.20 -10.71
N THR A 112 6.18 7.48 -9.71
CA THR A 112 5.39 6.26 -9.95
C THR A 112 4.08 6.58 -10.65
N ILE A 113 3.36 7.63 -10.25
CA ILE A 113 2.11 8.06 -10.90
C ILE A 113 2.36 8.36 -12.37
N GLY A 114 3.38 9.15 -12.68
CA GLY A 114 3.74 9.49 -14.06
C GLY A 114 4.12 8.27 -14.89
N LYS A 115 4.92 7.35 -14.33
CA LYS A 115 5.31 6.11 -15.02
C LYS A 115 4.11 5.23 -15.35
N VAL A 116 3.23 4.97 -14.38
CA VAL A 116 2.05 4.12 -14.57
C VAL A 116 1.10 4.74 -15.58
N ALA A 117 0.81 6.04 -15.48
CA ALA A 117 -0.07 6.75 -16.41
C ALA A 117 0.41 6.66 -17.87
N ASN A 118 1.71 6.51 -18.08
CA ASN A 118 2.36 6.46 -19.40
C ASN A 118 2.85 5.05 -19.78
N GLY A 119 2.47 4.00 -19.03
CA GLY A 119 2.79 2.61 -19.36
C GLY A 119 4.27 2.22 -19.16
N ILE A 120 5.02 2.97 -18.36
CA ILE A 120 6.42 2.67 -18.03
C ILE A 120 6.47 1.68 -16.87
N ALA A 121 7.04 0.49 -17.12
CA ALA A 121 7.10 -0.64 -16.19
C ALA A 121 8.54 -1.10 -15.93
N ASP A 122 9.38 -0.20 -15.41
CA ASP A 122 10.85 -0.37 -15.29
C ASP A 122 11.35 -0.58 -13.85
N THR A 123 10.45 -0.60 -12.86
CA THR A 123 10.73 -0.90 -11.44
C THR A 123 9.81 -1.99 -10.93
N VAL A 124 10.19 -2.68 -9.86
CA VAL A 124 9.35 -3.69 -9.17
C VAL A 124 7.90 -3.23 -8.99
N VAL A 125 7.72 -2.01 -8.47
CA VAL A 125 6.38 -1.44 -8.21
C VAL A 125 5.63 -1.16 -9.52
N THR A 126 6.26 -0.49 -10.49
CA THR A 126 5.58 -0.16 -11.76
C THR A 126 5.29 -1.39 -12.61
N THR A 127 6.14 -2.42 -12.57
CA THR A 127 5.92 -3.69 -13.27
C THR A 127 4.79 -4.48 -12.63
N ALA A 128 4.70 -4.53 -11.30
CA ALA A 128 3.54 -5.09 -10.60
C ALA A 128 2.25 -4.34 -10.94
N LEU A 129 2.30 -3.00 -11.04
CA LEU A 129 1.13 -2.19 -11.43
C LEU A 129 0.73 -2.39 -12.89
N ALA A 130 1.66 -2.62 -13.81
CA ALA A 130 1.33 -2.94 -15.20
C ALA A 130 0.52 -4.25 -15.29
N SER A 131 0.92 -5.28 -14.53
CA SER A 131 0.12 -6.52 -14.42
C SER A 131 -1.23 -6.26 -13.75
N ALA A 132 -1.24 -5.47 -12.66
CA ALA A 132 -2.47 -5.11 -11.95
C ALA A 132 -3.49 -4.39 -12.84
N LEU A 133 -3.06 -3.48 -13.72
CA LEU A 133 -3.93 -2.79 -14.68
C LEU A 133 -4.62 -3.80 -15.61
N GLY A 134 -3.86 -4.74 -16.17
CA GLY A 134 -4.43 -5.81 -16.99
C GLY A 134 -5.40 -6.71 -16.22
N ARG A 135 -5.14 -6.97 -14.93
CA ARG A 135 -6.07 -7.71 -14.05
C ARG A 135 -7.31 -6.90 -13.72
N MET A 136 -7.18 -5.60 -13.51
CA MET A 136 -8.32 -4.70 -13.27
C MET A 136 -9.28 -4.73 -14.46
N GLU A 137 -8.76 -4.66 -15.69
CA GLU A 137 -9.57 -4.73 -16.92
C GLU A 137 -10.22 -6.10 -17.13
N ARG A 138 -9.53 -7.20 -16.78
CA ARG A 138 -9.98 -8.57 -17.08
C ARG A 138 -10.81 -9.23 -15.98
N SER A 139 -10.56 -8.90 -14.72
CA SER A 139 -11.11 -9.61 -13.56
C SER A 139 -11.55 -8.70 -12.40
N GLY A 140 -11.57 -7.37 -12.64
CA GLY A 140 -12.16 -6.39 -11.73
C GLY A 140 -11.36 -6.10 -10.46
N VAL A 141 -10.09 -6.54 -10.41
CA VAL A 141 -9.13 -6.21 -9.33
C VAL A 141 -9.06 -4.69 -9.12
N LYS A 142 -8.95 -4.26 -7.87
CA LYS A 142 -8.92 -2.83 -7.53
C LYS A 142 -7.49 -2.33 -7.38
N ILE A 143 -7.22 -1.14 -7.93
CA ILE A 143 -5.98 -0.41 -7.73
C ILE A 143 -6.33 0.91 -7.07
N LEU A 144 -5.73 1.17 -5.92
CA LEU A 144 -5.83 2.43 -5.20
C LEU A 144 -4.46 3.09 -5.14
N MET A 145 -4.41 4.40 -5.34
CA MET A 145 -3.19 5.19 -5.22
C MET A 145 -3.41 6.37 -4.30
N ALA A 146 -2.53 6.55 -3.31
CA ALA A 146 -2.54 7.68 -2.39
C ALA A 146 -1.36 8.62 -2.71
N PRO A 147 -1.56 9.69 -3.52
CA PRO A 147 -0.50 10.61 -3.88
C PRO A 147 0.15 11.24 -2.65
N THR A 148 1.48 11.36 -2.65
CA THR A 148 2.21 12.02 -1.55
C THR A 148 3.42 12.76 -2.09
N MET A 149 3.45 14.09 -1.92
CA MET A 149 4.50 14.95 -2.47
C MET A 149 4.46 16.37 -1.89
N HIS A 150 5.53 17.13 -2.13
CA HIS A 150 5.55 18.56 -1.88
C HIS A 150 4.60 19.30 -2.84
N GLY A 151 3.99 20.41 -2.39
CA GLY A 151 3.01 21.16 -3.19
C GLY A 151 3.58 21.74 -4.48
N SER A 152 4.89 22.01 -4.56
CA SER A 152 5.55 22.44 -5.81
C SER A 152 5.52 21.39 -6.92
N MET A 153 5.20 20.13 -6.59
CA MET A 153 5.02 19.05 -7.57
C MET A 153 3.57 18.94 -8.04
N HIS A 154 2.63 19.67 -7.43
CA HIS A 154 1.25 19.75 -7.91
C HIS A 154 1.20 20.68 -9.13
N ASN A 155 1.20 20.09 -10.31
CA ASN A 155 1.17 20.78 -11.59
C ASN A 155 0.20 20.10 -12.56
N SER A 156 0.05 20.66 -13.76
CA SER A 156 -0.84 20.11 -14.79
C SER A 156 -0.51 18.67 -15.18
N VAL A 157 0.78 18.29 -15.18
CA VAL A 157 1.22 16.92 -15.52
C VAL A 157 0.76 15.92 -14.47
N LEU A 158 0.87 16.25 -13.18
CA LEU A 158 0.33 15.40 -12.11
C LEU A 158 -1.18 15.24 -12.27
N VAL A 159 -1.90 16.35 -12.45
CA VAL A 159 -3.36 16.37 -12.55
C VAL A 159 -3.83 15.55 -13.75
N GLU A 160 -3.18 15.70 -14.91
CA GLU A 160 -3.49 14.93 -16.11
C GLU A 160 -3.24 13.44 -15.91
N ASN A 161 -2.09 13.06 -15.34
CA ASN A 161 -1.77 11.66 -15.05
C ASN A 161 -2.78 11.04 -14.07
N CYS A 162 -3.12 11.72 -12.98
CA CYS A 162 -4.13 11.26 -12.03
C CYS A 162 -5.50 11.13 -12.69
N THR A 163 -5.90 12.10 -13.52
CA THR A 163 -7.18 12.09 -14.24
C THR A 163 -7.25 10.92 -15.22
N ARG A 164 -6.17 10.68 -15.97
CA ARG A 164 -6.05 9.55 -16.90
C ARG A 164 -6.16 8.22 -16.16
N LEU A 165 -5.43 8.05 -15.06
CA LEU A 165 -5.48 6.84 -14.25
C LEU A 165 -6.88 6.61 -13.66
N ALA A 166 -7.53 7.68 -13.18
CA ALA A 166 -8.90 7.62 -12.70
C ALA A 166 -9.89 7.18 -13.79
N ALA A 167 -9.74 7.70 -15.01
CA ALA A 167 -10.55 7.29 -16.16
C ALA A 167 -10.33 5.81 -16.55
N LEU A 168 -9.16 5.24 -16.27
CA LEU A 168 -8.87 3.81 -16.45
C LEU A 168 -9.43 2.95 -15.31
N GLY A 169 -10.00 3.53 -14.25
CA GLY A 169 -10.57 2.82 -13.11
C GLY A 169 -9.68 2.74 -11.88
N VAL A 170 -8.48 3.35 -11.90
CA VAL A 170 -7.63 3.46 -10.71
C VAL A 170 -8.27 4.45 -9.73
N ARG A 171 -8.47 4.02 -8.47
CA ARG A 171 -8.98 4.88 -7.41
C ARG A 171 -7.86 5.78 -6.89
N ILE A 172 -7.93 7.08 -7.19
CA ILE A 172 -7.06 8.07 -6.55
C ILE A 172 -7.65 8.43 -5.18
N ILE A 173 -6.95 8.04 -4.11
CA ILE A 173 -7.29 8.41 -2.73
C ILE A 173 -6.80 9.84 -2.51
N PRO A 174 -7.68 10.80 -2.16
CA PRO A 174 -7.27 12.18 -1.94
C PRO A 174 -6.19 12.29 -0.85
N PRO A 175 -5.10 13.04 -1.08
CA PRO A 175 -4.09 13.27 -0.06
C PRO A 175 -4.64 14.15 1.08
N ARG A 176 -3.93 14.16 2.21
CA ARG A 176 -4.16 15.14 3.27
C ARG A 176 -3.33 16.39 3.01
N ASP A 177 -4.00 17.46 2.58
CA ASP A 177 -3.36 18.75 2.35
C ASP A 177 -3.05 19.46 3.66
N ALA A 178 -1.76 19.58 3.97
CA ALA A 178 -1.30 20.32 5.14
C ALA A 178 0.15 20.77 4.94
N TYR A 179 0.47 21.96 5.48
CA TYR A 179 1.83 22.52 5.49
C TYR A 179 2.45 22.64 4.09
N GLY A 180 1.64 22.96 3.07
CA GLY A 180 2.09 23.08 1.68
C GLY A 180 2.43 21.76 0.99
N LYS A 181 1.91 20.64 1.50
CA LYS A 181 2.21 19.29 1.00
C LYS A 181 0.94 18.45 0.87
N HIS A 182 0.96 17.55 -0.12
CA HIS A 182 0.11 16.38 -0.15
C HIS A 182 0.72 15.34 0.79
N ASN A 183 0.21 15.25 2.01
CA ASN A 183 0.63 14.21 2.94
C ASN A 183 -0.17 12.94 2.69
N LEU A 184 0.44 11.79 3.02
CA LEU A 184 -0.27 10.52 3.02
C LEU A 184 -1.54 10.65 3.91
N PRO A 185 -2.70 10.12 3.46
CA PRO A 185 -3.88 10.03 4.30
C PRO A 185 -3.58 9.31 5.60
N ARG A 186 -4.42 9.53 6.60
CA ARG A 186 -4.33 8.77 7.85
C ARG A 186 -4.56 7.29 7.55
N GLU A 187 -3.98 6.46 8.40
CA GLU A 187 -4.02 5.01 8.26
C GLU A 187 -5.45 4.46 8.23
N ASP A 188 -6.33 4.95 9.12
CA ASP A 188 -7.75 4.60 9.17
C ASP A 188 -8.43 4.83 7.80
N VAL A 189 -8.19 5.98 7.17
CA VAL A 189 -8.71 6.31 5.84
C VAL A 189 -8.21 5.33 4.77
N LEU A 190 -6.93 4.96 4.79
CA LEU A 190 -6.37 4.01 3.81
C LEU A 190 -6.98 2.62 3.98
N VAL A 191 -7.14 2.17 5.23
CA VAL A 191 -7.77 0.88 5.57
C VAL A 191 -9.23 0.88 5.12
N ASP A 192 -9.98 1.95 5.39
CA ASP A 192 -11.39 2.08 5.00
C ASP A 192 -11.58 2.07 3.47
N GLU A 193 -10.70 2.74 2.72
CA GLU A 193 -10.71 2.71 1.25
C GLU A 193 -10.44 1.30 0.71
N VAL A 194 -9.53 0.54 1.34
CA VAL A 194 -9.28 -0.86 0.98
C VAL A 194 -10.53 -1.71 1.27
N ILE A 195 -11.13 -1.60 2.46
CA ILE A 195 -12.36 -2.31 2.84
C ILE A 195 -13.50 -2.00 1.86
N HIS A 196 -13.69 -0.72 1.53
CA HIS A 196 -14.73 -0.31 0.59
C HIS A 196 -14.51 -0.91 -0.80
N SER A 197 -13.25 -0.96 -1.26
CA SER A 197 -12.90 -1.47 -2.58
C SER A 197 -13.21 -2.97 -2.73
N VAL A 198 -12.96 -3.79 -1.70
CA VAL A 198 -13.17 -5.25 -1.77
C VAL A 198 -14.63 -5.65 -1.54
N ARG A 199 -15.40 -4.88 -0.76
CA ARG A 199 -16.84 -5.12 -0.55
C ARG A 199 -17.67 -4.95 -1.83
N SER A 200 -17.25 -4.08 -2.73
CA SER A 200 -17.91 -3.88 -4.05
C SER A 200 -17.92 -5.12 -4.97
N ARG A 201 -17.27 -6.22 -4.56
CA ARG A 201 -17.17 -7.49 -5.29
C ARG A 201 -18.18 -8.55 -4.83
N ALA A 202 -18.82 -8.34 -3.69
CA ALA A 202 -19.73 -9.30 -3.04
C ALA A 202 -21.22 -9.10 -3.36
N SER A 203 -21.54 -8.22 -4.31
CA SER A 203 -22.89 -7.91 -4.81
C SER A 203 -22.94 -8.13 -6.32
#